data_AF-A0A9X4BG14-F1
#
_entry.id   AF-A0A9X4BG14-F1
#
_cell.length_a   1.000
_cell.length_b   1.000
_cell.length_c   1.000
_cell.angle_alpha   90.00
_cell.angle_beta   90.00
_cell.angle_gamma   90.00
#
_symmetry.space_group_name_H-M   'P 1'
#
loop_
_entity.id
_entity.type
_entity.pdbx_description
1 polymer ?
#
loop_
_entity_poly.entity_id
_entity_poly.type
_entity_poly.pdbx_seq_one_letter_code
_entity_poly.pdbx_strand_id
1 'polypeptide(L)'
;MMLRVLLFTLTLFTAVAQAASPVVLQRPISLDTGSGQLFGSLLLPQSDKPVPVVLIIAGSGPTDRNGNSADGARNDSLKRLAWVLARHNIASVRYDKRGVAASLAATPD
;
A
#
# COMPACT_ATOMS: atom_id res chain seq x y z
N MET A 1 -34.94 -0.93 34.45
CA MET A 1 -34.73 -1.49 33.09
C MET A 1 -34.11 -0.46 32.15
N MET A 2 -34.60 0.79 32.12
CA MET A 2 -34.11 1.84 31.20
C MET A 2 -32.63 2.25 31.39
N LEU A 3 -32.10 2.30 32.63
CA LEU A 3 -30.69 2.64 32.88
C LEU A 3 -29.71 1.61 32.30
N ARG A 4 -30.08 0.32 32.31
CA ARG A 4 -29.27 -0.76 31.72
C ARG A 4 -29.27 -0.69 30.20
N VAL A 5 -30.42 -0.37 29.60
CA VAL A 5 -30.53 -0.14 28.14
C VAL A 5 -29.70 1.06 27.73
N LEU A 6 -29.75 2.17 28.50
CA LEU A 6 -28.97 3.37 28.24
C LEU A 6 -27.46 3.12 28.32
N LEU A 7 -27.01 2.38 29.34
CA LEU A 7 -25.61 1.97 29.49
C LEU A 7 -25.15 1.03 28.35
N PHE A 8 -25.99 0.09 27.92
CA PHE A 8 -25.70 -0.80 26.78
C PHE A 8 -25.63 -0.06 25.46
N THR A 9 -26.49 0.94 25.25
CA THR A 9 -26.43 1.79 24.05
C THR A 9 -25.19 2.68 24.06
N LEU A 10 -24.80 3.22 25.22
CA LEU A 10 -23.62 4.09 25.33
C LEU A 10 -22.31 3.33 25.08
N THR A 11 -22.21 2.07 25.54
CA THR A 11 -21.05 1.21 25.25
C THR A 11 -21.01 0.74 23.80
N LEU A 12 -22.18 0.54 23.15
CA LEU A 12 -22.22 0.27 21.70
C LEU A 12 -21.69 1.47 20.90
N PHE A 13 -22.03 2.70 21.29
CA PHE A 13 -21.59 3.91 20.57
C PHE A 13 -20.08 4.19 20.73
N THR A 14 -19.47 3.88 21.87
CA THR A 14 -18.01 4.07 22.05
C THR A 14 -17.18 3.02 21.28
N ALA A 15 -17.66 1.79 21.12
CA ALA A 15 -16.97 0.76 20.35
C ALA A 15 -16.85 1.10 18.85
N VAL A 16 -17.80 1.86 18.30
CA VAL A 16 -17.77 2.27 16.88
C VAL A 16 -16.76 3.39 16.64
N ALA A 17 -16.51 4.27 17.62
CA ALA A 17 -15.61 5.42 17.48
C ALA A 17 -14.12 5.03 17.33
N GLN A 18 -13.72 3.86 17.81
CA GLN A 18 -12.33 3.41 17.76
C GLN A 18 -11.96 2.68 16.45
N ALA A 19 -12.90 2.49 15.53
CA ALA A 19 -12.67 1.77 14.27
C ALA A 19 -12.13 2.67 13.13
N ALA A 20 -11.47 3.78 13.45
CA ALA A 20 -10.82 4.61 12.44
C ALA A 20 -9.61 3.85 11.86
N SER A 21 -9.64 3.56 10.56
CA SER A 21 -8.46 3.03 9.86
C SER A 21 -7.34 4.07 9.96
N PRO A 22 -6.08 3.66 10.20
CA PRO A 22 -4.97 4.60 10.20
C PRO A 22 -4.97 5.35 8.87
N VAL A 23 -4.82 6.67 8.93
CA VAL A 23 -4.68 7.47 7.72
C VAL A 23 -3.40 7.03 7.04
N VAL A 24 -3.53 6.50 5.83
CA VAL A 24 -2.40 6.06 5.01
C VAL A 24 -2.29 7.01 3.83
N LEU A 25 -1.10 7.57 3.65
CA LEU A 25 -0.81 8.47 2.57
C LEU A 25 -0.11 7.71 1.44
N GLN A 26 -0.71 7.72 0.24
CA GLN A 26 -0.12 7.15 -0.96
C GLN A 26 0.45 8.26 -1.84
N ARG A 27 1.74 8.16 -2.22
CA ARG A 27 2.41 9.08 -3.14
C ARG A 27 2.96 8.34 -4.35
N PRO A 28 2.80 8.85 -5.58
CA PRO A 28 3.63 8.41 -6.69
C PRO A 28 5.08 8.80 -6.41
N ILE A 29 6.01 7.94 -6.84
CA ILE A 29 7.45 8.22 -6.83
C ILE A 29 8.03 7.82 -8.19
N SER A 30 9.16 8.41 -8.55
CA SER A 30 9.96 8.01 -9.70
C SER A 30 11.44 7.98 -9.35
N LEU A 31 12.19 7.15 -10.06
CA LEU A 31 13.64 7.03 -9.93
C LEU A 31 14.26 7.06 -11.32
N ASP A 32 15.13 8.03 -11.55
CA ASP A 32 15.99 8.04 -12.73
C ASP A 32 17.16 7.07 -12.50
N THR A 33 17.37 6.14 -13.43
CA THR A 33 18.46 5.16 -13.40
C THR A 33 19.59 5.47 -14.39
N GLY A 34 19.54 6.61 -15.07
CA GLY A 34 20.44 7.01 -16.16
C GLY A 34 20.18 6.28 -17.49
N SER A 35 19.56 5.11 -17.43
CA SER A 35 19.18 4.25 -18.57
C SER A 35 17.66 4.11 -18.70
N GLY A 36 16.90 5.03 -18.10
CA GLY A 36 15.45 5.00 -18.07
C GLY A 36 14.86 5.31 -16.70
N GLN A 37 13.58 5.67 -16.69
CA GLN A 37 12.85 6.07 -15.49
C GLN A 37 12.00 4.92 -14.95
N LEU A 38 12.16 4.62 -13.66
CA LEU A 38 11.32 3.69 -12.93
C LEU A 38 10.22 4.46 -12.19
N PHE A 39 9.01 3.91 -12.19
CA PHE A 39 7.85 4.51 -11.53
C PHE A 39 7.38 3.62 -10.39
N GLY A 40 7.04 4.23 -9.27
CA GLY A 40 6.64 3.54 -8.06
C GLY A 40 5.57 4.26 -7.26
N SER A 41 5.22 3.65 -6.15
CA SER A 41 4.26 4.16 -5.18
C SER A 41 4.82 3.95 -3.79
N LEU A 42 4.93 5.06 -3.05
CA LEU A 42 5.17 5.07 -1.62
C LEU A 42 3.83 5.02 -0.90
N LEU A 43 3.70 4.08 0.03
CA LEU A 43 2.57 4.01 0.96
C LEU A 43 3.11 4.22 2.37
N LEU A 44 2.72 5.35 2.98
CA LEU A 44 3.25 5.82 4.26
C LEU A 44 2.12 5.85 5.30
N PRO A 45 2.23 5.12 6.42
CA PRO A 45 1.30 5.30 7.53
C PRO A 45 1.50 6.67 8.20
N GLN A 46 0.42 7.27 8.68
CA GLN A 46 0.52 8.45 9.54
C GLN A 46 1.21 8.07 10.86
N SER A 47 2.34 8.71 11.14
CA SER A 47 3.15 8.50 12.34
C SER A 47 3.91 9.77 12.67
N ASP A 48 3.98 10.12 13.95
CA ASP A 48 4.76 11.26 14.45
C ASP A 48 6.26 10.95 14.59
N LYS A 49 6.63 9.68 14.37
CA LYS A 49 8.00 9.18 14.44
C LYS A 49 8.38 8.48 13.14
N PRO A 50 9.68 8.39 12.80
CA PRO A 50 10.14 7.57 11.69
C PRO A 50 9.64 6.12 11.81
N VAL A 51 9.20 5.56 10.69
CA VAL A 51 8.71 4.18 10.59
C VAL A 51 9.67 3.36 9.74
N PRO A 52 9.79 2.05 9.98
CA PRO A 52 10.52 1.17 9.08
C PRO A 52 9.87 1.19 7.68
N VAL A 53 10.70 1.01 6.65
CA VAL A 53 10.25 0.99 5.25
C VAL A 53 10.66 -0.33 4.61
N VAL A 54 9.72 -0.96 3.90
CA VAL A 54 9.96 -2.17 3.11
C VAL A 54 9.91 -1.85 1.62
N LEU A 55 10.92 -2.28 0.87
CA LEU A 55 10.86 -2.32 -0.60
C LEU A 55 10.25 -3.65 -1.03
N ILE A 56 9.14 -3.60 -1.76
CA ILE A 56 8.46 -4.77 -2.32
C ILE A 56 8.78 -4.86 -3.80
N ILE A 57 9.41 -5.96 -4.20
CA ILE A 57 9.78 -6.26 -5.59
C ILE A 57 8.80 -7.29 -6.14
N ALA A 58 8.21 -7.00 -7.29
CA ALA A 58 7.30 -7.93 -7.95
C ALA A 58 8.02 -9.19 -8.45
N GLY A 59 7.31 -10.31 -8.50
CA GLY A 59 7.81 -11.60 -8.96
C GLY A 59 8.21 -11.62 -10.44
N SER A 60 8.46 -12.82 -10.98
CA SER A 60 8.88 -13.01 -12.39
C SER A 60 7.84 -12.52 -13.40
N GLY A 61 8.27 -12.34 -14.66
CA GLY A 61 7.41 -11.95 -15.77
C GLY A 61 6.96 -10.48 -15.75
N PRO A 62 5.94 -10.13 -16.57
CA PRO A 62 5.42 -8.78 -16.71
C PRO A 62 4.49 -8.38 -15.53
N THR A 63 4.88 -8.76 -14.32
CA THR A 63 4.14 -8.49 -13.09
C THR A 63 4.38 -7.04 -12.64
N ASP A 64 3.31 -6.25 -12.56
CA ASP A 64 3.31 -4.85 -12.13
C ASP A 64 3.57 -4.70 -10.62
N ARG A 65 3.76 -3.46 -10.16
CA ARG A 65 4.00 -3.14 -8.74
C ARG A 65 2.90 -3.57 -7.77
N ASN A 66 1.70 -3.88 -8.28
CA ASN A 66 0.57 -4.30 -7.47
C ASN A 66 0.42 -5.83 -7.42
N GLY A 67 1.26 -6.56 -8.16
CA GLY A 67 1.22 -8.01 -8.22
C GLY A 67 0.29 -8.54 -9.30
N ASN A 68 -0.04 -7.73 -10.31
CA ASN A 68 -0.88 -8.15 -11.44
C ASN A 68 -0.04 -8.36 -12.70
N SER A 69 -0.43 -9.31 -13.53
CA SER A 69 0.17 -9.56 -14.85
C SER A 69 -0.91 -9.49 -15.93
N ALA A 70 -0.54 -9.14 -17.16
CA ALA A 70 -1.48 -9.03 -18.28
C ALA A 70 -2.22 -10.36 -18.55
N ASP A 71 -1.50 -11.47 -18.44
CA ASP A 71 -2.01 -12.82 -18.74
C ASP A 71 -2.62 -13.52 -17.51
N GLY A 72 -2.70 -12.82 -16.37
CA GLY A 72 -3.08 -13.38 -15.07
C GLY A 72 -4.31 -12.73 -14.45
N ALA A 73 -4.87 -13.39 -13.43
CA ALA A 73 -5.94 -12.80 -12.63
C ALA A 73 -5.42 -11.58 -11.86
N ARG A 74 -6.17 -10.47 -11.92
CA ARG A 74 -5.86 -9.24 -11.17
C ARG A 74 -6.29 -9.40 -9.71
N ASN A 75 -5.34 -9.63 -8.82
CA ASN A 75 -5.63 -9.86 -7.40
C ASN A 75 -5.08 -8.75 -6.47
N ASP A 76 -4.26 -7.83 -7.00
CA ASP A 76 -3.64 -6.74 -6.24
C ASP A 76 -2.87 -7.26 -4.99
N SER A 77 -2.32 -8.48 -5.04
CA SER A 77 -1.71 -9.15 -3.88
C SER A 77 -0.64 -8.30 -3.17
N LEU A 78 0.28 -7.69 -3.93
CA LEU A 78 1.35 -6.86 -3.37
C LEU A 78 0.84 -5.51 -2.88
N LYS A 79 -0.18 -4.95 -3.53
CA LYS A 79 -0.86 -3.75 -3.05
C LYS A 79 -1.57 -4.02 -1.73
N ARG A 80 -2.27 -5.15 -1.59
CA ARG A 80 -2.94 -5.57 -0.36
C ARG A 80 -1.95 -5.80 0.77
N LEU A 81 -0.83 -6.47 0.50
CA LEU A 81 0.26 -6.65 1.47
C LEU A 81 0.76 -5.30 2.00
N ALA A 82 1.01 -4.34 1.10
CA ALA A 82 1.44 -3.01 1.50
C ALA A 82 0.43 -2.26 2.38
N TRP A 83 -0.87 -2.41 2.11
CA TRP A 83 -1.92 -1.86 2.98
C TRP A 83 -1.96 -2.53 4.36
N VAL A 84 -1.71 -3.84 4.44
CA VAL A 84 -1.55 -4.53 5.72
C VAL A 84 -0.32 -4.00 6.47
N LEU A 85 0.83 -3.89 5.81
CA LEU A 85 2.05 -3.33 6.41
C LEU A 85 1.83 -1.91 6.97
N ALA A 86 1.15 -1.04 6.21
CA ALA A 86 0.81 0.31 6.67
C ALA A 86 -0.08 0.28 7.91
N ARG A 87 -1.04 -0.64 8.01
CA ARG A 87 -1.86 -0.83 9.23
C ARG A 87 -1.04 -1.29 10.44
N HIS A 88 0.13 -1.87 10.22
CA HIS A 88 1.11 -2.24 11.26
C HIS A 88 2.24 -1.21 11.41
N ASN A 89 2.02 0.03 10.98
CA ASN A 89 2.98 1.14 11.07
C ASN A 89 4.31 0.88 10.35
N ILE A 90 4.27 0.13 9.23
CA ILE A 90 5.40 -0.13 8.34
C ILE A 90 5.10 0.52 6.98
N ALA A 91 5.96 1.44 6.55
CA ALA A 91 5.84 2.02 5.22
C ALA A 91 6.28 1.03 4.14
N SER A 92 5.80 1.21 2.92
CA SER A 92 6.24 0.39 1.79
C SER A 92 6.46 1.18 0.53
N VAL A 93 7.44 0.75 -0.25
CA VAL A 93 7.67 1.19 -1.62
C VAL A 93 7.40 0.01 -2.54
N ARG A 94 6.60 0.24 -3.58
CA ARG A 94 6.37 -0.70 -4.68
C ARG A 94 6.72 0.00 -5.98
N TYR A 95 7.35 -0.67 -6.93
CA TYR A 95 7.70 -0.07 -8.23
C TYR A 95 7.47 -1.03 -9.39
N ASP A 96 7.20 -0.47 -10.56
CA ASP A 96 7.17 -1.25 -11.79
C ASP A 96 8.61 -1.49 -12.22
N LYS A 97 8.97 -2.76 -12.42
CA LYS A 97 10.30 -3.13 -12.89
C LYS A 97 10.54 -2.54 -14.29
N ARG A 98 11.82 -2.49 -14.68
CA ARG A 98 12.23 -2.13 -16.04
C ARG A 98 11.43 -2.91 -17.09
N GLY A 99 10.86 -2.21 -18.07
CA GLY A 99 10.08 -2.83 -19.14
C GLY A 99 8.69 -3.32 -18.74
N VAL A 100 8.18 -2.92 -17.57
CA VAL A 100 6.85 -3.33 -17.08
C VAL A 100 5.98 -2.12 -16.81
N ALA A 101 4.69 -2.19 -17.19
CA ALA A 101 3.66 -1.21 -16.88
C ALA A 101 4.10 0.25 -17.11
N ALA A 102 4.08 1.12 -16.09
CA ALA A 102 4.46 2.52 -16.27
C ALA A 102 5.96 2.69 -16.60
N SER A 103 6.77 1.67 -16.28
CA SER A 103 8.22 1.62 -16.56
C SER A 103 8.55 0.87 -17.85
N LEU A 104 7.58 0.73 -18.77
CA LEU A 104 7.77 0.08 -20.06
C LEU A 104 8.90 0.72 -20.87
N ALA A 105 8.96 2.06 -20.92
CA ALA A 105 9.97 2.80 -21.67
C ALA A 105 11.40 2.69 -21.11
N ALA A 106 11.59 2.06 -19.95
CA ALA A 106 12.91 1.87 -19.36
C ALA A 106 13.64 0.63 -19.91
N THR A 107 13.10 -0.11 -20.87
CA THR A 107 13.83 -1.23 -21.50
C THR A 107 15.20 -0.79 -22.02
N PRO A 108 16.25 -1.62 -21.89
CA PRO A 108 17.52 -1.35 -22.58
C PRO A 108 17.27 -1.26 -24.09
N ASP A 109 18.02 -0.38 -24.76
CA ASP A 109 18.10 -0.33 -26.22
C ASP A 109 18.63 -1.66 -26.81
#